data_AF-A0AAD7ZI97-F1
#
_entry.id   AF-A0AAD7ZI97-F1
#
_cell.length_a   1.000
_cell.length_b   1.000
_cell.length_c   1.000
_cell.angle_alpha   90.00
_cell.angle_beta   90.00
_cell.angle_gamma   90.00
#
_symmetry.space_group_name_H-M   'P 1'
#
loop_
_entity.id
_entity.type
_entity.pdbx_description
1 polymer ?
#
loop_
_entity_poly.entity_id
_entity_poly.type
_entity_poly.pdbx_seq_one_letter_code
_entity_poly.pdbx_strand_id
1 'polypeptide(L)'
;MKKVLFTLALIVFISERCIGAPPRCNCGPGQYCKLQQVYCFTTSCPPIAVCVDNPTCAGVNCGPGKYCKIVQPQCFTTPCPPLPECLDLPTTSSATNVTSS
;
A
#
# COMPACT_ATOMS: atom_id res chain seq x y z
N MET A 1 -32.14 5.03 50.67
CA MET A 1 -32.23 5.91 49.48
C MET A 1 -30.82 6.21 49.02
N LYS A 2 -30.52 5.93 47.75
CA LYS A 2 -29.19 5.70 47.17
C LYS A 2 -28.22 6.87 47.43
N LYS A 3 -27.15 6.61 48.19
CA LYS A 3 -25.97 7.47 48.23
C LYS A 3 -25.27 7.35 46.87
N VAL A 4 -25.31 8.44 46.10
CA VAL A 4 -24.52 8.64 44.88
C VAL A 4 -23.07 8.70 45.30
N LEU A 5 -22.44 7.54 45.43
CA LEU A 5 -21.02 7.44 45.70
C LEU A 5 -20.30 7.62 44.35
N PHE A 6 -19.75 8.82 44.19
CA PHE A 6 -18.79 9.20 43.15
C PHE A 6 -17.62 8.20 43.13
N THR A 7 -17.74 7.12 42.36
CA THR A 7 -16.60 6.27 41.95
C THR A 7 -15.86 6.96 40.81
N LEU A 8 -15.28 8.12 41.13
CA LEU A 8 -14.15 8.66 40.37
C LEU A 8 -13.00 7.66 40.44
N ALA A 9 -12.37 7.43 39.30
CA ALA A 9 -11.06 6.79 39.15
C ALA A 9 -11.00 5.25 39.23
N LEU A 10 -11.86 4.55 38.50
CA LEU A 10 -11.40 3.33 37.81
C LEU A 10 -12.00 3.26 36.40
N ILE A 11 -11.89 4.37 35.67
CA ILE A 11 -11.75 4.28 34.22
C ILE A 11 -10.38 3.63 34.02
N VAL A 12 -10.41 2.31 33.99
CA VAL A 12 -9.30 1.44 33.64
C VAL A 12 -9.05 1.64 32.15
N PHE A 13 -8.51 2.81 31.79
CA PHE A 13 -7.66 3.02 30.61
C PHE A 13 -6.37 2.21 30.84
N ILE A 14 -6.48 0.89 31.01
CA ILE A 14 -5.32 0.03 31.08
C ILE A 14 -4.86 -0.21 29.65
N SER A 15 -3.80 0.52 29.33
CA SER A 15 -2.71 0.07 28.47
C SER A 15 -3.05 -0.09 26.99
N GLU A 16 -2.83 1.03 26.30
CA GLU A 16 -2.10 1.23 25.04
C GLU A 16 -1.04 0.16 24.70
N ARG A 17 -1.42 -1.11 24.64
CA ARG A 17 -0.64 -2.10 23.91
C ARG A 17 -1.28 -2.17 22.54
N CYS A 18 -0.61 -1.61 21.54
CA CYS A 18 -0.80 -2.10 20.18
C CYS A 18 -0.42 -3.59 20.20
N ILE A 19 -1.37 -4.46 20.54
CA ILE A 19 -1.28 -5.91 20.33
C ILE A 19 -1.49 -6.12 18.83
N GLY A 20 -0.57 -5.58 18.03
CA GLY A 20 -0.56 -5.79 16.61
C GLY A 20 0.00 -7.18 16.38
N ALA A 21 -0.87 -8.15 16.07
CA ALA A 21 -0.42 -9.29 15.28
C ALA A 21 0.34 -8.74 14.05
N PRO A 22 1.38 -9.43 13.56
CA PRO A 22 2.07 -8.98 12.35
C PRO A 22 0.99 -8.74 11.28
N PRO A 23 1.03 -7.61 10.57
CA PRO A 23 0.01 -7.27 9.59
C PRO A 23 -0.17 -8.42 8.60
N ARG A 24 -1.24 -9.20 8.76
CA ARG A 24 -1.53 -10.32 7.88
C ARG A 24 -2.17 -9.75 6.62
N CYS A 25 -1.36 -9.58 5.59
CA CYS A 25 -1.81 -9.18 4.26
C CYS A 25 -2.59 -10.33 3.58
N ASN A 26 -3.85 -10.51 3.96
CA ASN A 26 -4.81 -11.35 3.23
C ASN A 26 -5.84 -10.45 2.55
N CYS A 27 -5.44 -9.83 1.45
CA CYS A 27 -6.34 -9.00 0.65
C CYS A 27 -7.06 -9.85 -0.41
N GLY A 28 -8.27 -9.43 -0.79
CA GLY A 28 -9.02 -10.07 -1.86
C GLY A 28 -8.38 -9.88 -3.24
N PRO A 29 -8.85 -10.59 -4.28
CA PRO A 29 -8.38 -10.37 -5.64
C PRO A 29 -8.59 -8.91 -6.05
N GLY A 30 -7.59 -8.32 -6.72
CA GLY A 30 -7.63 -6.92 -7.17
C GLY A 30 -7.21 -5.89 -6.11
N GLN A 31 -6.73 -6.33 -4.94
CA GLN A 31 -6.23 -5.45 -3.89
C GLN A 31 -4.77 -5.75 -3.57
N TYR A 32 -4.05 -4.73 -3.09
CA TYR A 32 -2.71 -4.88 -2.55
C TYR A 32 -2.65 -4.40 -1.10
N CYS A 33 -1.65 -4.89 -0.40
CA CYS A 33 -1.41 -4.55 0.99
C CYS A 33 -0.51 -3.32 1.07
N LYS A 34 -0.96 -2.29 1.78
CA LYS A 34 -0.20 -1.07 2.05
C LYS A 34 0.00 -0.94 3.55
N LEU A 35 1.22 -0.63 3.98
CA LEU A 35 1.48 -0.25 5.37
C LEU A 35 1.11 1.21 5.58
N GLN A 36 0.19 1.47 6.50
CA GLN A 36 -0.21 2.81 6.89
C GLN A 36 0.32 3.12 8.29
N GLN A 37 1.09 4.20 8.39
CA GLN A 37 1.56 4.71 9.67
C GLN A 37 0.38 5.37 10.40
N VAL A 38 0.07 4.85 11.59
CA VAL A 38 -0.98 5.41 12.46
C VAL A 38 -0.33 6.23 13.56
N TYR A 39 -0.92 7.38 13.85
CA TYR A 39 -0.49 8.23 14.97
C TYR A 39 -1.37 7.94 16.18
N CYS A 40 -0.75 7.53 17.29
CA CYS A 40 -1.45 7.41 18.55
C CYS A 40 -1.16 8.65 19.40
N PHE A 41 -2.11 9.02 20.25
CA PHE A 41 -2.11 10.29 20.97
C PHE A 41 -0.86 10.53 21.83
N THR A 42 -0.21 9.46 22.30
CA THR A 42 0.96 9.52 23.19
C THR A 42 2.26 9.06 22.54
N THR A 43 2.22 8.29 21.44
CA THR A 43 3.41 7.65 20.86
C THR A 43 3.19 7.27 19.38
N SER A 44 4.27 7.20 18.59
CA SER A 44 4.22 6.60 17.24
C SER A 44 3.85 5.12 17.33
N CYS A 45 2.73 4.74 16.73
CA CYS A 45 2.26 3.37 16.71
C CYS A 45 2.89 2.56 15.57
N PRO A 46 3.04 1.24 15.73
CA PRO A 46 3.52 0.39 14.65
C PRO A 46 2.59 0.52 13.43
N PRO A 47 3.14 0.50 12.21
CA PRO A 47 2.34 0.60 11.00
C PRO A 47 1.37 -0.59 10.89
N ILE A 48 0.14 -0.31 10.47
CA ILE A 48 -0.89 -1.32 10.25
C ILE A 48 -0.94 -1.67 8.75
N ALA A 49 -1.27 -2.92 8.42
CA ALA A 49 -1.62 -3.26 7.04
C ALA A 49 -3.06 -2.87 6.75
N VAL A 50 -3.25 -2.18 5.63
CA VAL A 50 -4.54 -1.90 5.03
C VAL A 50 -4.58 -2.49 3.62
N CYS A 51 -5.71 -3.06 3.24
CA CYS A 51 -5.96 -3.49 1.86
C CYS A 51 -6.50 -2.29 1.08
N VAL A 52 -5.89 -2.04 -0.08
CA VAL A 52 -6.24 -0.94 -0.98
C VAL A 52 -6.37 -1.50 -2.39
N ASP A 53 -7.24 -0.91 -3.20
CA ASP A 53 -7.47 -1.39 -4.56
C ASP A 53 -6.21 -1.22 -5.42
N ASN A 54 -5.97 -2.19 -6.30
CA ASN A 54 -4.86 -2.12 -7.24
C ASN A 54 -4.98 -0.86 -8.10
N PRO A 55 -3.86 -0.16 -8.33
CA PRO A 55 -3.86 0.96 -9.26
C PRO A 55 -4.25 0.46 -10.64
N THR A 56 -4.88 1.34 -11.39
CA THR A 56 -5.24 1.11 -12.78
C THR A 56 -4.57 2.13 -13.66
N CYS A 57 -4.48 1.83 -14.95
CA CYS A 57 -4.04 2.78 -15.97
C CYS A 57 -5.16 3.78 -16.35
N ALA A 58 -6.30 3.77 -15.67
CA ALA A 58 -7.38 4.70 -15.94
C ALA A 58 -6.92 6.13 -15.66
N GLY A 59 -7.00 7.00 -16.67
CA GLY A 59 -6.56 8.40 -16.58
C GLY A 59 -5.06 8.63 -16.74
N VAL A 60 -4.25 7.59 -16.99
CA VAL A 60 -2.81 7.75 -17.26
C VAL A 60 -2.60 8.05 -18.76
N ASN A 61 -2.03 9.22 -19.07
CA ASN A 61 -1.62 9.57 -20.44
C ASN A 61 -0.09 9.42 -20.57
N CYS A 62 0.36 8.37 -21.25
CA CYS A 62 1.78 8.04 -21.42
C CYS A 62 2.49 8.75 -22.57
N GLY A 63 1.77 9.56 -23.36
CA GLY A 63 2.29 10.14 -24.60
C GLY A 63 2.39 9.14 -25.76
N PRO A 64 2.77 9.62 -26.96
CA PRO A 64 2.85 8.79 -28.17
C PRO A 64 3.94 7.73 -28.05
N GLY A 65 3.70 6.55 -28.62
CA GLY A 65 4.67 5.45 -28.63
C GLY A 65 4.84 4.74 -27.28
N LYS A 66 4.03 5.07 -26.26
CA LYS A 66 4.06 4.41 -24.94
C LYS A 66 2.69 3.86 -24.54
N TYR A 67 2.67 2.79 -23.77
CA TYR A 67 1.48 2.19 -23.18
C TYR A 67 1.63 2.08 -21.67
N CYS A 68 0.52 2.26 -20.94
CA CYS A 68 0.52 2.08 -19.50
C CYS A 68 0.41 0.59 -19.15
N LYS A 69 1.24 0.15 -18.21
CA LYS A 69 1.21 -1.19 -17.63
C LYS A 69 1.35 -1.08 -16.12
N ILE A 70 0.58 -1.88 -15.39
CA ILE A 70 0.79 -2.04 -13.94
C ILE A 70 1.97 -2.99 -13.74
N VAL A 71 3.01 -2.50 -13.07
CA VAL A 71 4.23 -3.25 -12.76
C VAL A 71 4.31 -3.51 -11.26
N GLN A 72 4.92 -4.64 -10.90
CA GLN A 72 5.21 -4.99 -9.52
C GLN A 72 6.70 -4.70 -9.27
N PRO A 73 7.05 -3.54 -8.65
CA PRO A 73 8.44 -3.21 -8.40
C PRO A 73 9.06 -4.16 -7.37
N GLN A 74 10.38 -4.32 -7.44
CA GLN A 74 11.18 -4.97 -6.39
C GLN A 74 11.52 -3.92 -5.33
N CYS A 75 11.09 -4.12 -4.09
CA CYS A 75 11.39 -3.24 -2.97
C CYS A 75 12.14 -4.01 -1.90
N PHE A 76 12.92 -3.28 -1.11
CA PHE A 76 13.69 -3.85 0.00
C PHE A 76 12.79 -4.34 1.14
N THR A 77 11.60 -3.76 1.26
CA THR A 77 10.58 -4.09 2.26
C THR A 77 9.29 -4.52 1.57
N THR A 78 8.80 -5.71 1.88
CA THR A 78 7.49 -6.21 1.42
C THR A 78 6.39 -5.81 2.42
N PRO A 79 5.15 -5.59 1.97
CA PRO A 79 4.63 -5.70 0.61
C PRO A 79 4.97 -4.48 -0.28
N CYS A 80 5.32 -4.75 -1.55
CA CYS A 80 5.55 -3.72 -2.56
C CYS A 80 4.23 -3.22 -3.15
N PRO A 81 3.97 -1.90 -3.16
CA PRO A 81 2.83 -1.37 -3.90
C PRO A 81 3.06 -1.55 -5.41
N PRO A 82 2.09 -2.12 -6.16
CA PRO A 82 2.11 -2.06 -7.62
C PRO A 82 2.02 -0.60 -8.08
N LEU A 83 2.63 -0.25 -9.21
CA LEU A 83 2.63 1.10 -9.77
C LEU A 83 2.26 1.08 -11.27
N PRO A 84 1.57 2.12 -11.78
CA PRO A 84 1.43 2.33 -13.21
C PRO A 84 2.75 2.86 -13.80
N GLU A 85 3.27 2.17 -14.81
CA GLU A 85 4.46 2.57 -15.55
C GLU A 85 4.15 2.70 -17.05
N CYS A 86 4.72 3.73 -17.68
CA CYS A 86 4.61 3.97 -19.11
C CYS A 86 5.78 3.31 -19.84
N LEU A 87 5.50 2.20 -20.51
CA LEU A 87 6.49 1.43 -21.27
C LEU A 87 6.41 1.78 -22.76
N ASP A 88 7.53 1.72 -23.46
CA ASP A 88 7.54 1.88 -24.92
C ASP A 88 6.74 0.76 -25.57
N LEU A 89 5.88 1.10 -26.54
CA LEU A 89 5.23 0.08 -27.36
C LEU A 89 6.32 -0.81 -27.96
N PRO A 90 6.09 -2.13 -28.08
CA PRO A 90 6.97 -2.98 -28.86
C PRO A 90 6.89 -2.52 -30.31
N THR A 91 7.72 -1.54 -30.66
CA THR A 91 7.97 -1.18 -32.03
C THR A 91 8.74 -2.37 -32.59
N THR A 92 8.25 -2.93 -33.69
CA THR A 92 9.01 -3.81 -34.58
C THR A 92 10.20 -3.08 -35.23
N SER A 93 10.82 -2.13 -34.52
CA SER A 93 12.06 -1.45 -34.86
C SER A 93 13.27 -2.08 -34.19
N SER A 94 13.11 -3.21 -33.48
CA SER A 94 14.15 -4.23 -33.37
C SER A 94 14.36 -4.97 -34.71
N ALA A 95 14.18 -4.29 -35.84
CA ALA A 95 14.89 -4.61 -37.05
C ALA A 95 16.33 -4.16 -36.80
N THR A 96 17.09 -5.05 -36.18
CA THR A 96 18.55 -5.07 -36.27
C THR A 96 18.89 -5.16 -37.75
N ASN A 97 18.95 -4.02 -38.43
CA ASN A 97 19.54 -3.88 -39.74
C ASN A 97 21.06 -4.03 -39.55
N VAL A 98 21.52 -5.26 -39.34
CA VAL A 98 22.90 -5.64 -39.63
C VAL A 98 22.88 -6.15 -41.06
N THR A 99 22.91 -5.21 -42.00
CA THR A 99 23.40 -5.47 -43.35
C THR A 99 24.63 -4.58 -43.51
N SER A 100 25.74 -5.03 -42.93
CA SER A 100 27.06 -4.49 -43.24
C SER A 100 27.42 -4.96 -44.65
N SER A 101 27.57 -4.00 -45.56
CA SER A 101 28.21 -4.20 -46.88
C SER A 101 29.71 -4.37 -46.75
#